data_AF-L7UN31-F1
#
_entry.id   AF-L7UN31-F1
#
_cell.length_a   1.000
_cell.length_b   1.000
_cell.length_c   1.000
_cell.angle_alpha   90.00
_cell.angle_beta   90.00
_cell.angle_gamma   90.00
#
_symmetry.space_group_name_H-M   'P 1'
#
loop_
_entity.id
_entity.type
_entity.pdbx_description
1 polymer ?
#
loop_
_entity_poly.entity_id
_entity_poly.type
_entity_poly.pdbx_seq_one_letter_code
_entity_poly.pdbx_strand_id
1 'polypeptide(L)'
;MSWMVRALLVSALFVVGCKHAQAPVTPEPVAQACDAKQQEISKEADQRAAPWSIEQHLAKNFPDGSVSWLMKEGPYQTFVVQSGAKNFGRCDDNGCFLFAAPSAVIHEAVKKSMTGATHDPAVLGQALGLPAKNFEGPLRMMTLDLKASGSCARLPVDADPGVWKCQSEQDTDCFKFGGYTSGGVPEIMVINAPVAQATVAEIP
;
A
#
# COMPACT_ATOMS: atom_id res chain seq x y z
N MET A 1 72.46 45.49 3.97
CA MET A 1 71.49 44.48 3.48
C MET A 1 70.65 44.04 4.67
N SER A 2 69.48 44.70 4.83
CA SER A 2 68.13 44.11 4.80
C SER A 2 67.92 42.93 5.76
N TRP A 3 67.30 43.11 6.93
CA TRP A 3 65.84 43.08 7.19
C TRP A 3 65.19 41.72 6.87
N MET A 4 64.79 40.97 7.91
CA MET A 4 63.39 40.63 8.24
C MET A 4 63.29 39.36 9.10
N VAL A 5 62.79 39.54 10.32
CA VAL A 5 62.16 38.50 11.16
C VAL A 5 60.67 38.47 10.79
N ARG A 6 60.16 37.32 10.35
CA ARG A 6 58.74 36.90 10.16
C ARG A 6 58.82 35.40 9.78
N ALA A 7 57.99 34.46 10.21
CA ALA A 7 56.63 34.54 10.72
C ALA A 7 56.29 33.28 11.56
N LEU A 8 55.30 33.45 12.45
CA LEU A 8 54.47 32.40 13.04
C LEU A 8 53.86 31.49 11.97
N LEU A 9 53.76 30.18 12.25
CA LEU A 9 52.68 29.33 11.76
C LEU A 9 52.47 28.13 12.69
N VAL A 10 51.51 28.32 13.60
CA VAL A 10 50.85 27.28 14.40
C VAL A 10 50.13 26.36 13.41
N SER A 11 50.60 25.12 13.28
CA SER A 11 49.90 24.08 12.50
C SER A 11 48.99 23.30 13.43
N ALA A 12 47.71 23.69 13.46
CA ALA A 12 46.65 22.91 14.07
C ALA A 12 46.40 21.64 13.23
N LEU A 13 46.75 20.48 13.78
CA LEU A 13 46.35 19.17 13.27
C LEU A 13 44.83 19.02 13.47
N PHE A 14 44.06 19.30 12.42
CA PHE A 14 42.67 18.88 12.33
C PHE A 14 42.64 17.36 12.15
N VAL A 15 42.25 16.65 13.21
CA VAL A 15 41.85 15.24 13.17
C VAL A 15 40.52 15.17 12.43
N VAL A 16 40.58 14.93 11.11
CA VAL A 16 39.40 14.57 10.33
C VAL A 16 39.07 13.13 10.66
N GLY A 17 38.16 12.94 11.61
CA GLY A 17 37.57 11.62 11.88
C GLY A 17 36.76 11.16 10.67
N CYS A 18 37.22 10.10 10.01
CA CYS A 18 36.44 9.36 9.02
C CYS A 18 35.24 8.70 9.70
N LYS A 19 34.12 9.43 9.81
CA LYS A 19 32.82 8.80 9.99
C LYS A 19 32.54 7.99 8.71
N HIS A 20 32.59 6.67 8.82
CA HIS A 20 32.03 5.79 7.81
C HIS A 20 30.53 6.11 7.73
N ALA A 21 30.17 6.94 6.75
CA ALA A 21 28.78 7.12 6.35
C ALA A 21 28.33 5.77 5.81
N GLN A 22 27.49 5.09 6.58
CA GLN A 22 26.75 3.93 6.13
C GLN A 22 25.99 4.38 4.87
N ALA A 23 26.26 3.72 3.74
CA ALA A 23 25.60 4.06 2.49
C ALA A 23 24.08 4.05 2.71
N PRO A 24 23.34 5.07 2.22
CA PRO A 24 21.90 5.06 2.32
C PRO A 24 21.39 3.80 1.63
N VAL A 25 20.73 2.94 2.39
CA VAL A 25 20.05 1.77 1.85
C VAL A 25 18.87 2.32 1.06
N THR A 26 19.01 2.46 -0.25
CA THR A 26 17.86 2.75 -1.11
C THR A 26 16.88 1.58 -0.94
N PRO A 27 15.63 1.82 -0.48
CA PRO A 27 14.66 0.74 -0.43
C PRO A 27 14.48 0.19 -1.85
N GLU A 28 14.59 -1.13 -2.02
CA GLU A 28 14.23 -1.75 -3.29
C GLU A 28 12.74 -1.46 -3.58
N PRO A 29 12.39 -1.03 -4.81
CA PRO A 29 11.01 -0.77 -5.18
C PRO A 29 10.16 -2.03 -5.04
N VAL A 30 9.04 -1.91 -4.32
CA VAL A 30 8.06 -3.01 -4.10
C VAL A 30 7.51 -3.58 -5.43
N ALA A 31 7.55 -2.80 -6.51
CA ALA A 31 7.18 -3.25 -7.86
C ALA A 31 8.11 -4.35 -8.44
N GLN A 32 9.29 -4.58 -7.86
CA GLN A 32 10.24 -5.60 -8.36
C GLN A 32 9.80 -7.05 -8.12
N ALA A 33 8.83 -7.30 -7.23
CA ALA A 33 8.32 -8.65 -6.96
C ALA A 33 7.33 -9.18 -8.02
N CYS A 34 6.99 -8.36 -9.02
CA CYS A 34 6.04 -8.73 -10.07
C CYS A 34 6.68 -9.63 -11.13
N ASP A 35 5.92 -10.62 -11.62
CA ASP A 35 6.32 -11.41 -12.78
C ASP A 35 6.34 -10.55 -14.07
N ALA A 36 6.93 -11.08 -15.15
CA ALA A 36 7.08 -10.35 -16.40
C ALA A 36 5.75 -9.83 -16.98
N LYS A 37 4.63 -10.54 -16.76
CA LYS A 37 3.32 -10.14 -17.25
C LYS A 37 2.77 -8.97 -16.44
N GLN A 38 2.85 -9.06 -15.12
CA GLN A 38 2.43 -7.97 -14.24
C GLN A 38 3.34 -6.74 -14.38
N GLN A 39 4.63 -6.92 -14.66
CA GLN A 39 5.54 -5.82 -15.00
C GLN A 39 5.12 -5.10 -16.29
N GLU A 40 4.67 -5.83 -17.32
CA GLU A 40 4.18 -5.20 -18.55
C GLU A 40 2.90 -4.39 -18.31
N ILE A 41 1.97 -4.94 -17.52
CA ILE A 41 0.74 -4.22 -17.12
C ILE A 41 1.09 -2.97 -16.29
N SER A 42 2.07 -3.07 -15.39
CA SER A 42 2.54 -1.93 -14.60
C SER A 42 3.04 -0.76 -15.46
N LYS A 43 3.61 -1.02 -16.65
CA LYS A 43 4.01 0.07 -17.56
C LYS A 43 2.83 0.90 -18.05
N GLU A 44 1.69 0.25 -18.34
CA GLU A 44 0.44 0.96 -18.67
C GLU A 44 -0.01 1.83 -17.49
N ALA A 45 0.01 1.27 -16.28
CA ALA A 45 -0.34 1.99 -15.07
C ALA A 45 0.58 3.20 -14.81
N ASP A 46 1.90 3.04 -14.96
CA ASP A 46 2.89 4.12 -14.83
C ASP A 46 2.66 5.23 -15.87
N GLN A 47 2.42 4.88 -17.13
CA GLN A 47 2.16 5.86 -18.18
C GLN A 47 0.92 6.71 -17.89
N ARG A 48 -0.14 6.08 -17.40
CA ARG A 48 -1.37 6.77 -17.06
C ARG A 48 -1.22 7.61 -15.78
N ALA A 49 -0.41 7.15 -14.80
CA ALA A 49 -0.18 7.83 -13.52
C ALA A 49 0.76 9.05 -13.62
N ALA A 50 1.39 9.25 -14.78
CA ALA A 50 2.27 10.38 -15.06
C ALA A 50 1.63 11.74 -14.64
N PRO A 51 2.38 12.62 -13.98
CA PRO A 51 3.84 12.59 -13.80
C PRO A 51 4.33 11.73 -12.62
N TRP A 52 3.45 11.05 -11.89
CA TRP A 52 3.81 10.25 -10.72
C TRP A 52 4.02 8.78 -11.08
N SER A 53 5.15 8.18 -10.72
CA SER A 53 5.37 6.74 -10.92
C SER A 53 4.70 5.90 -9.82
N ILE A 54 4.47 4.61 -10.09
CA ILE A 54 4.04 3.62 -9.08
C ILE A 54 5.01 3.63 -7.89
N GLU A 55 6.32 3.67 -8.15
CA GLU A 55 7.34 3.73 -7.10
C GLU A 55 7.18 4.97 -6.21
N GLN A 56 6.93 6.15 -6.80
CA GLN A 56 6.68 7.37 -6.03
C GLN A 56 5.39 7.29 -5.23
N HIS A 57 4.33 6.70 -5.80
CA HIS A 57 3.06 6.47 -5.10
C HIS A 57 3.26 5.55 -3.89
N LEU A 58 3.93 4.42 -4.09
CA LEU A 58 4.20 3.44 -3.02
C LEU A 58 5.10 4.04 -1.94
N ALA A 59 6.19 4.71 -2.31
CA ALA A 59 7.09 5.34 -1.34
C ALA A 59 6.41 6.44 -0.51
N LYS A 60 5.47 7.18 -1.12
CA LYS A 60 4.72 8.24 -0.43
C LYS A 60 3.63 7.69 0.49
N ASN A 61 2.82 6.75 -0.01
CA ASN A 61 1.58 6.34 0.65
C ASN A 61 1.71 5.04 1.45
N PHE A 62 2.70 4.20 1.16
CA PHE A 62 2.94 2.88 1.78
C PHE A 62 4.39 2.76 2.29
N PRO A 63 4.88 3.72 3.10
CA PRO A 63 6.30 3.80 3.48
C PRO A 63 6.79 2.60 4.32
N ASP A 64 5.88 1.89 4.98
CA ASP A 64 6.17 0.68 5.77
C ASP A 64 5.97 -0.61 4.97
N GLY A 65 5.48 -0.54 3.73
CA GLY A 65 5.15 -1.70 2.90
C GLY A 65 4.02 -2.57 3.49
N SER A 66 3.27 -2.07 4.47
CA SER A 66 2.19 -2.79 5.12
C SER A 66 0.85 -2.40 4.51
N VAL A 67 0.10 -3.40 4.07
CA VAL A 67 -1.23 -3.21 3.47
C VAL A 67 -2.29 -3.97 4.23
N SER A 68 -3.50 -3.39 4.25
CA SER A 68 -4.67 -4.04 4.81
C SER A 68 -5.87 -3.92 3.88
N TRP A 69 -6.84 -4.81 4.09
CA TRP A 69 -8.15 -4.75 3.45
C TRP A 69 -9.21 -5.35 4.37
N LEU A 70 -10.46 -5.02 4.08
CA LEU A 70 -11.62 -5.50 4.82
C LEU A 70 -12.45 -6.44 3.95
N MET A 71 -12.92 -7.52 4.53
CA MET A 71 -13.81 -8.49 3.88
C MET A 71 -14.96 -8.77 4.83
N LYS A 72 -16.20 -8.81 4.33
CA LYS A 72 -17.34 -9.25 5.13
C LYS A 72 -17.15 -10.69 5.60
N GLU A 73 -17.63 -11.01 6.80
CA GLU A 73 -17.47 -12.33 7.43
C GLU A 73 -17.96 -13.47 6.53
N GLY A 74 -19.16 -13.34 5.95
CA GLY A 74 -19.73 -14.37 5.07
C GLY A 74 -18.82 -14.71 3.89
N PRO A 75 -18.41 -13.73 3.06
CA PRO A 75 -17.42 -13.92 2.02
C PRO A 75 -16.09 -14.50 2.51
N TYR A 76 -15.57 -14.07 3.67
CA TYR A 76 -14.34 -14.65 4.21
C TYR A 76 -14.50 -16.15 4.50
N GLN A 77 -15.58 -16.55 5.16
CA GLN A 77 -15.86 -17.94 5.46
C GLN A 77 -15.99 -18.78 4.18
N THR A 78 -16.76 -18.31 3.20
CA THR A 78 -16.98 -19.04 1.95
C THR A 78 -15.71 -19.12 1.09
N PHE A 79 -15.05 -17.98 0.85
CA PHE A 79 -13.99 -17.90 -0.14
C PHE A 79 -12.60 -18.18 0.40
N VAL A 80 -12.37 -18.07 1.71
CA VAL A 80 -11.04 -18.31 2.30
C VAL A 80 -11.05 -19.63 3.05
N VAL A 81 -11.99 -19.78 3.99
CA VAL A 81 -12.01 -20.93 4.90
C VAL A 81 -12.52 -22.18 4.22
N GLN A 82 -13.74 -22.14 3.67
CA GLN A 82 -14.40 -23.33 3.10
C GLN A 82 -13.76 -23.79 1.79
N SER A 83 -13.39 -22.86 0.92
CA SER A 83 -12.73 -23.18 -0.35
C SER A 83 -11.25 -23.61 -0.17
N GLY A 84 -10.63 -23.26 0.97
CA GLY A 84 -9.20 -23.44 1.19
C GLY A 84 -8.31 -22.61 0.28
N ALA A 85 -8.77 -21.40 -0.11
CA ALA A 85 -8.04 -20.52 -1.01
C ALA A 85 -6.59 -20.27 -0.56
N LYS A 86 -5.68 -20.25 -1.53
CA LYS A 86 -4.25 -19.98 -1.27
C LYS A 86 -3.90 -18.51 -1.33
N ASN A 87 -4.61 -17.77 -2.16
CA ASN A 87 -4.45 -16.33 -2.34
C ASN A 87 -5.78 -15.61 -2.12
N PHE A 88 -5.71 -14.37 -1.67
CA PHE A 88 -6.86 -13.47 -1.61
C PHE A 88 -7.11 -12.79 -2.94
N GLY A 89 -8.35 -12.36 -3.15
CA GLY A 89 -8.77 -11.54 -4.28
C GLY A 89 -9.69 -12.25 -5.25
N ARG A 90 -10.02 -11.55 -6.34
CA ARG A 90 -10.77 -12.09 -7.47
C ARG A 90 -9.76 -12.75 -8.40
N CYS A 91 -9.88 -14.05 -8.63
CA CYS A 91 -8.90 -14.80 -9.41
C CYS A 91 -9.34 -15.03 -10.85
N ASP A 92 -8.39 -14.95 -11.78
CA ASP A 92 -8.49 -15.40 -13.17
C ASP A 92 -7.21 -16.21 -13.55
N ASP A 93 -7.03 -16.49 -14.84
CA ASP A 93 -5.85 -17.22 -15.37
C ASP A 93 -4.52 -16.47 -15.16
N ASN A 94 -4.56 -15.20 -14.76
CA ASN A 94 -3.42 -14.28 -14.64
C ASN A 94 -3.06 -13.96 -13.18
N GLY A 95 -3.84 -14.46 -12.22
CA GLY A 95 -3.58 -14.32 -10.79
C GLY A 95 -4.83 -13.98 -10.00
N CYS A 96 -4.64 -13.68 -8.72
CA CYS A 96 -5.69 -13.20 -7.82
C CYS A 96 -5.46 -11.74 -7.48
N PHE A 97 -6.49 -10.91 -7.70
CA PHE A 97 -6.43 -9.46 -7.68
C PHE A 97 -7.18 -8.94 -6.46
N LEU A 98 -6.46 -8.23 -5.59
CA LEU A 98 -6.97 -7.70 -4.34
C LEU A 98 -6.64 -6.21 -4.23
N PHE A 99 -7.65 -5.39 -3.96
CA PHE A 99 -7.42 -4.01 -3.55
C PHE A 99 -7.05 -3.93 -2.08
N ALA A 100 -6.03 -3.13 -1.78
CA ALA A 100 -5.57 -2.90 -0.42
C ALA A 100 -5.14 -1.44 -0.23
N ALA A 101 -5.30 -0.95 1.01
CA ALA A 101 -4.89 0.39 1.42
C ALA A 101 -3.78 0.30 2.47
N PRO A 102 -3.09 1.40 2.82
CA PRO A 102 -2.04 1.37 3.84
C PRO A 102 -2.60 0.86 5.17
N SER A 103 -1.92 -0.07 5.83
CA SER A 103 -2.41 -0.68 7.08
C SER A 103 -2.73 0.36 8.14
N ALA A 104 -1.88 1.36 8.31
CA ALA A 104 -2.10 2.43 9.28
C ALA A 104 -3.44 3.16 9.05
N VAL A 105 -3.83 3.39 7.79
CA VAL A 105 -5.08 4.06 7.44
C VAL A 105 -6.29 3.20 7.80
N ILE A 106 -6.29 1.91 7.44
CA ILE A 106 -7.42 1.02 7.77
C ILE A 106 -7.52 0.81 9.28
N HIS A 107 -6.40 0.56 9.96
CA HIS A 107 -6.39 0.34 11.41
C HIS A 107 -6.92 1.59 12.15
N GLU A 108 -6.54 2.79 11.72
CA GLU A 108 -7.05 4.03 12.27
C GLU A 108 -8.55 4.22 11.97
N ALA A 109 -9.00 3.93 10.75
CA ALA A 109 -10.40 4.01 10.35
C ALA A 109 -11.29 3.06 11.18
N VAL A 110 -10.86 1.80 11.32
CA VAL A 110 -11.54 0.80 12.16
C VAL A 110 -11.58 1.30 13.60
N LYS A 111 -10.45 1.71 14.17
CA LYS A 111 -10.38 2.22 15.55
C LYS A 111 -11.34 3.38 15.79
N LYS A 112 -11.42 4.34 14.85
CA LYS A 112 -12.34 5.49 14.93
C LYS A 112 -13.81 5.08 14.80
N SER A 113 -14.09 4.04 14.03
CA SER A 113 -15.45 3.55 13.83
C SER A 113 -15.99 2.73 14.99
N MET A 114 -15.13 2.22 15.89
CA MET A 114 -15.58 1.41 17.02
C MET A 114 -16.49 2.22 17.97
N THR A 115 -17.72 1.77 18.13
CA THR A 115 -18.73 2.31 19.05
C THR A 115 -19.13 1.23 20.06
N GLY A 116 -18.39 1.18 21.16
CA GLY A 116 -18.56 0.11 22.15
C GLY A 116 -18.09 -1.24 21.60
N ALA A 117 -19.02 -2.18 21.38
CA ALA A 117 -18.71 -3.56 20.98
C ALA A 117 -18.75 -3.80 19.47
N THR A 118 -19.23 -2.84 18.67
CA THR A 118 -19.36 -2.95 17.21
C THR A 118 -18.77 -1.72 16.53
N HIS A 119 -18.46 -1.80 15.24
CA HIS A 119 -18.12 -0.63 14.45
C HIS A 119 -19.35 0.09 13.87
N ASP A 120 -19.20 1.39 13.60
CA ASP A 120 -20.15 2.21 12.83
C ASP A 120 -19.76 2.19 11.34
N PRO A 121 -20.57 1.58 10.45
CA PRO A 121 -20.28 1.50 9.02
C PRO A 121 -20.21 2.87 8.33
N ALA A 122 -20.93 3.88 8.82
CA ALA A 122 -20.90 5.22 8.24
C ALA A 122 -19.59 5.93 8.55
N VAL A 123 -19.10 5.81 9.79
CA VAL A 123 -17.79 6.35 10.18
C VAL A 123 -16.67 5.64 9.43
N LEU A 124 -16.73 4.31 9.33
CA LEU A 124 -15.73 3.52 8.61
C LEU A 124 -15.73 3.85 7.12
N GLY A 125 -16.90 3.91 6.48
CA GLY A 125 -17.05 4.27 5.08
C GLY A 125 -16.55 5.68 4.79
N GLN A 126 -16.91 6.67 5.61
CA GLN A 126 -16.40 8.02 5.47
C GLN A 126 -14.88 8.08 5.57
N ALA A 127 -14.28 7.37 6.53
CA ALA A 127 -12.83 7.35 6.72
C ALA A 127 -12.09 6.67 5.56
N LEU A 128 -12.71 5.66 4.93
CA LEU A 128 -12.13 4.94 3.79
C LEU A 128 -12.51 5.55 2.43
N GLY A 129 -13.36 6.57 2.43
CA GLY A 129 -13.82 7.21 1.21
C GLY A 129 -14.70 6.29 0.35
N LEU A 130 -15.51 5.44 0.99
CA LEU A 130 -16.34 4.41 0.37
C LEU A 130 -17.75 4.37 1.02
N PRO A 131 -18.78 3.84 0.35
CA PRO A 131 -20.14 3.84 0.90
C PRO A 131 -20.28 2.96 2.15
N ALA A 132 -21.06 3.42 3.14
CA ALA A 132 -21.31 2.70 4.39
C ALA A 132 -21.78 1.25 4.21
N LYS A 133 -22.64 0.99 3.21
CA LYS A 133 -23.15 -0.35 2.85
C LYS A 133 -22.04 -1.41 2.64
N ASN A 134 -20.84 -0.98 2.23
CA ASN A 134 -19.71 -1.88 1.99
C ASN A 134 -19.15 -2.44 3.31
N PHE A 135 -19.43 -1.77 4.43
CA PHE A 135 -18.93 -2.07 5.76
C PHE A 135 -20.04 -2.48 6.74
N GLU A 136 -21.23 -2.85 6.26
CA GLU A 136 -22.28 -3.36 7.14
C GLU A 136 -22.00 -4.80 7.60
N GLY A 137 -22.20 -5.03 8.90
CA GLY A 137 -22.05 -6.33 9.56
C GLY A 137 -20.59 -6.69 9.87
N PRO A 138 -20.34 -7.84 10.51
CA PRO A 138 -19.00 -8.22 10.93
C PRO A 138 -18.03 -8.32 9.75
N LEU A 139 -16.81 -7.82 9.96
CA LEU A 139 -15.74 -7.83 8.98
C LEU A 139 -14.53 -8.60 9.50
N ARG A 140 -13.72 -9.08 8.56
CA ARG A 140 -12.35 -9.51 8.79
C ARG A 140 -11.43 -8.45 8.23
N MET A 141 -10.51 -7.99 9.06
CA MET A 141 -9.39 -7.17 8.63
C MET A 141 -8.20 -8.09 8.42
N MET A 142 -7.67 -8.08 7.20
CA MET A 142 -6.46 -8.80 6.86
C MET A 142 -5.33 -7.80 6.72
N THR A 143 -4.14 -8.14 7.21
CA THR A 143 -2.94 -7.32 7.07
C THR A 143 -1.80 -8.16 6.52
N LEU A 144 -1.06 -7.60 5.57
CA LEU A 144 0.05 -8.25 4.88
C LEU A 144 1.24 -7.30 4.78
N ASP A 145 2.43 -7.80 5.08
CA ASP A 145 3.69 -7.14 4.74
C ASP A 145 4.08 -7.54 3.30
N LEU A 146 4.14 -6.56 2.40
CA LEU A 146 4.39 -6.81 0.98
C LEU A 146 5.80 -7.37 0.74
N LYS A 147 6.80 -6.89 1.49
CA LYS A 147 8.19 -7.31 1.32
C LYS A 147 8.41 -8.72 1.85
N ALA A 148 7.94 -9.00 3.07
CA ALA A 148 8.07 -10.31 3.69
C ALA A 148 7.33 -11.39 2.90
N SER A 149 6.19 -11.05 2.30
CA SER A 149 5.41 -11.98 1.48
C SER A 149 5.92 -12.14 0.05
N GLY A 150 6.77 -11.24 -0.43
CA GLY A 150 7.18 -11.19 -1.83
C GLY A 150 6.00 -10.95 -2.79
N SER A 151 4.92 -10.32 -2.30
CA SER A 151 3.74 -10.07 -3.11
C SER A 151 3.99 -8.94 -4.11
N CYS A 152 3.55 -9.14 -5.34
CA CYS A 152 3.53 -8.08 -6.34
C CYS A 152 2.46 -7.04 -5.96
N ALA A 153 2.84 -5.76 -5.95
CA ALA A 153 1.94 -4.67 -5.71
C ALA A 153 2.14 -3.55 -6.75
N ARG A 154 1.04 -3.05 -7.31
CA ARG A 154 1.04 -2.01 -8.34
C ARG A 154 -0.24 -1.19 -8.31
N LEU A 155 -0.26 -0.10 -9.07
CA LEU A 155 -1.51 0.61 -9.35
C LEU A 155 -2.43 -0.26 -10.23
N PRO A 156 -3.75 -0.25 -9.98
CA PRO A 156 -4.69 -1.00 -10.80
C PRO A 156 -4.91 -0.35 -12.17
N VAL A 157 -5.18 -1.18 -13.17
CA VAL A 157 -5.53 -0.79 -14.55
C VAL A 157 -6.96 -1.21 -14.86
N ASP A 158 -7.52 -0.67 -15.94
CA ASP A 158 -8.95 -0.82 -16.25
C ASP A 158 -9.40 -2.26 -16.48
N ALA A 159 -8.47 -3.11 -16.93
CA ALA A 159 -8.72 -4.52 -17.19
C ALA A 159 -8.65 -5.40 -15.92
N ASP A 160 -8.19 -4.86 -14.79
CA ASP A 160 -8.04 -5.66 -13.58
C ASP A 160 -9.41 -6.08 -13.01
N PRO A 161 -9.55 -7.35 -12.60
CA PRO A 161 -10.75 -7.83 -11.94
C PRO A 161 -11.15 -6.97 -10.73
N GLY A 162 -12.37 -6.45 -10.77
CA GLY A 162 -12.94 -5.64 -9.68
C GLY A 162 -12.69 -4.13 -9.79
N VAL A 163 -11.94 -3.65 -10.79
CA VAL A 163 -11.87 -2.21 -11.07
C VAL A 163 -13.23 -1.71 -11.56
N TRP A 164 -13.84 -0.82 -10.77
CA TRP A 164 -15.03 -0.09 -11.16
C TRP A 164 -14.67 1.39 -11.35
N LYS A 165 -14.76 1.89 -12.59
CA LYS A 165 -14.37 3.27 -12.91
C LYS A 165 -15.42 4.27 -12.43
N CYS A 166 -14.96 5.40 -11.90
CA CYS A 166 -15.83 6.57 -11.74
C CYS A 166 -16.20 7.11 -13.13
N GLN A 167 -17.49 7.17 -13.43
CA GLN A 167 -18.08 7.81 -14.60
C GLN A 167 -18.34 9.31 -14.36
N SER A 168 -18.52 9.70 -13.09
CA SER A 168 -18.74 11.09 -12.68
C SER A 168 -17.95 11.45 -11.41
N GLU A 169 -17.82 12.74 -11.12
CA GLU A 169 -17.22 13.20 -9.85
C GLU A 169 -18.07 12.84 -8.62
N GLN A 170 -19.36 12.58 -8.83
CA GLN A 170 -20.31 12.22 -7.78
C GLN A 170 -20.28 10.73 -7.42
N ASP A 171 -19.56 9.92 -8.19
CA ASP A 171 -19.48 8.48 -7.93
C ASP A 171 -18.70 8.22 -6.65
N THR A 172 -19.31 7.46 -5.74
CA THR A 172 -18.78 7.19 -4.40
C THR A 172 -18.30 5.76 -4.21
N ASP A 173 -18.60 4.84 -5.14
CA ASP A 173 -18.27 3.41 -5.07
C ASP A 173 -17.42 3.00 -6.28
N CYS A 174 -16.28 3.67 -6.46
CA CYS A 174 -15.46 3.53 -7.65
C CYS A 174 -13.98 3.81 -7.36
N PHE A 175 -13.13 3.23 -8.19
CA PHE A 175 -11.70 3.52 -8.23
C PHE A 175 -11.44 4.80 -9.02
N LYS A 176 -10.64 5.70 -8.43
CA LYS A 176 -10.07 6.85 -9.14
C LYS A 176 -8.68 6.49 -9.61
N PHE A 177 -8.51 6.59 -10.92
CA PHE A 177 -7.20 6.38 -11.53
C PHE A 177 -6.14 7.27 -10.86
N GLY A 178 -4.97 6.69 -10.53
CA GLY A 178 -3.93 7.32 -9.71
C GLY A 178 -3.69 6.66 -8.35
N GLY A 179 -4.42 5.57 -8.04
CA GLY A 179 -4.21 4.78 -6.82
C GLY A 179 -4.98 5.30 -5.62
N TYR A 180 -6.21 5.78 -5.84
CA TYR A 180 -7.02 6.31 -4.77
C TYR A 180 -8.47 5.84 -4.91
N THR A 181 -9.14 5.63 -3.77
CA THR A 181 -10.59 5.46 -3.72
C THR A 181 -11.29 6.74 -4.20
N SER A 182 -12.60 6.65 -4.51
CA SER A 182 -13.45 7.81 -4.82
C SER A 182 -13.35 8.93 -3.77
N GLY A 183 -13.21 8.58 -2.48
CA GLY A 183 -13.00 9.53 -1.38
C GLY A 183 -11.55 9.89 -1.07
N GLY A 184 -10.58 9.49 -1.90
CA GLY A 184 -9.19 9.98 -1.83
C GLY A 184 -8.27 9.20 -0.89
N VAL A 185 -8.62 7.97 -0.51
CA VAL A 185 -7.74 7.10 0.29
C VAL A 185 -6.79 6.34 -0.63
N PRO A 186 -5.47 6.29 -0.36
CA PRO A 186 -4.53 5.53 -1.18
C PRO A 186 -4.92 4.05 -1.27
N GLU A 187 -4.87 3.50 -2.48
CA GLU A 187 -5.28 2.14 -2.78
C GLU A 187 -4.41 1.56 -3.91
N ILE A 188 -3.99 0.32 -3.74
CA ILE A 188 -3.19 -0.42 -4.71
C ILE A 188 -3.80 -1.79 -4.97
N MET A 189 -3.38 -2.42 -6.07
CA MET A 189 -3.65 -3.80 -6.38
C MET A 189 -2.50 -4.67 -5.86
N VAL A 190 -2.82 -5.67 -5.04
CA VAL A 190 -1.91 -6.73 -4.61
C VAL A 190 -2.25 -8.00 -5.38
N ILE A 191 -1.25 -8.57 -6.04
CA ILE A 191 -1.40 -9.76 -6.87
C ILE A 191 -0.93 -10.98 -6.09
N ASN A 192 -1.77 -12.01 -6.04
CA ASN A 192 -1.51 -13.28 -5.37
C ASN A 192 -1.15 -13.13 -3.87
N ALA A 193 -1.85 -12.23 -3.17
CA ALA A 193 -1.67 -12.02 -1.73
C ALA A 193 -1.88 -13.35 -0.96
N PRO A 194 -0.86 -13.93 -0.31
CA PRO A 194 -0.94 -15.28 0.22
C PRO A 194 -1.73 -15.35 1.53
N VAL A 195 -2.73 -16.23 1.58
CA VAL A 195 -3.61 -16.42 2.76
C VAL A 195 -2.81 -16.79 4.00
N ALA A 196 -1.82 -17.67 3.85
CA ALA A 196 -1.04 -18.20 4.97
C ALA A 196 -0.11 -17.16 5.64
N GLN A 197 0.13 -16.01 5.01
CA GLN A 197 1.04 -14.99 5.54
C GLN A 197 0.31 -13.71 6.01
N ALA A 198 -0.99 -13.60 5.76
CA ALA A 198 -1.78 -12.49 6.27
C ALA A 198 -2.13 -12.73 7.74
N THR A 199 -2.04 -11.68 8.55
CA THR A 199 -2.70 -11.68 9.86
C THR A 199 -4.17 -11.36 9.68
N VAL A 200 -5.03 -11.95 10.51
CA VAL A 200 -6.48 -11.79 10.42
C VAL A 200 -7.03 -11.34 11.78
N ALA A 201 -7.79 -10.25 11.79
CA ALA A 201 -8.48 -9.72 12.96
C ALA A 201 -9.99 -9.64 12.71
N GLU A 202 -10.77 -9.89 13.77
CA GLU A 202 -12.23 -9.71 13.77
C GLU A 202 -12.60 -8.26 14.04
N ILE A 203 -13.48 -7.72 13.21
CA ILE A 203 -14.09 -6.40 13.40
C ILE A 203 -15.61 -6.64 13.58
N PRO A 204 -16.11 -6.62 14.83
CA PRO A 204 -17.50 -6.96 15.14
C PRO A 204 -18.50 -5.90 14.66
#